data_AF-A0A9D7A9J2-F1
#
_entry.id   AF-A0A9D7A9J2-F1
#
_cell.length_a   1.000
_cell.length_b   1.000
_cell.length_c   1.000
_cell.angle_alpha   90.00
_cell.angle_beta   90.00
_cell.angle_gamma   90.00
#
_symmetry.space_group_name_H-M   'P 1'
#
loop_
_entity.id
_entity.type
_entity.pdbx_description
1 polymer ?
#
loop_
_entity_poly.entity_id
_entity_poly.type
_entity_poly.pdbx_seq_one_letter_code
_entity_poly.pdbx_strand_id
1 'polypeptide(L)'
;MQGWTEEEFANRELMAPCGLYCGTCGVYISNRDGNEKFRQVMGNLYGTKPEETRCLGCMQPDPPRELYSFCRSCAIRDCVRGRGFYSCHQCENWPCDHFKNFPLATGRRVMDRAIKSWREKVAELGDEAGSVEWARSECERYHCPDCGYPLFRGAQRCRNCKRNVADDLDGSL
;
A
#
# COMPACT_ATOMS: atom_id res chain seq x y z
N MET A 1 -5.78 10.75 11.98
CA MET A 1 -5.90 11.45 10.67
C MET A 1 -7.26 11.14 10.09
N GLN A 2 -7.88 11.99 9.26
CA GLN A 2 -9.15 11.58 8.66
C GLN A 2 -8.92 10.31 7.82
N GLY A 3 -9.69 9.24 8.05
CA GLY A 3 -9.57 7.98 7.32
C GLY A 3 -8.60 6.95 7.88
N TRP A 4 -7.72 7.31 8.83
CA TRP A 4 -6.75 6.40 9.45
C TRP A 4 -6.45 6.69 10.93
N THR A 5 -6.21 5.64 11.70
CA THR A 5 -5.86 5.72 13.13
C THR A 5 -4.36 5.55 13.39
N GLU A 6 -3.93 5.91 14.60
CA GLU A 6 -2.55 5.71 15.06
C GLU A 6 -2.17 4.23 15.11
N GLU A 7 -3.12 3.37 15.49
CA GLU A 7 -2.91 1.92 15.49
C GLU A 7 -2.67 1.38 14.08
N GLU A 8 -3.30 1.94 13.05
CA GLU A 8 -3.05 1.54 11.66
C GLU A 8 -1.62 1.90 11.21
N PHE A 9 -1.12 3.07 11.59
CA PHE A 9 0.26 3.49 11.28
C PHE A 9 1.29 2.57 11.95
N ALA A 10 1.01 2.15 13.20
CA ALA A 10 1.85 1.23 13.94
C ALA A 10 1.70 -0.25 13.51
N ASN A 11 0.69 -0.58 12.70
CA ASN A 11 0.40 -1.97 12.33
C ASN A 11 1.39 -2.51 11.29
N ARG A 12 2.36 -3.31 11.76
CA ARG A 12 3.34 -4.01 10.90
C ARG A 12 2.70 -4.95 9.87
N GLU A 13 1.47 -5.43 10.07
CA GLU A 13 0.78 -6.26 9.06
C GLU A 13 0.43 -5.46 7.79
N LEU A 14 0.31 -4.12 7.91
CA LEU A 14 0.00 -3.21 6.80
C LEU A 14 1.26 -2.69 6.08
N MET A 15 2.44 -2.91 6.65
CA MET A 15 3.73 -2.46 6.15
C MET A 15 4.18 -3.27 4.94
N ALA A 16 3.55 -3.03 3.79
CA ALA A 16 3.79 -3.79 2.58
C ALA A 16 5.27 -3.76 2.17
N PRO A 17 5.90 -4.92 1.88
CA PRO A 17 7.35 -4.99 1.73
C PRO A 17 7.84 -4.25 0.48
N CYS A 18 6.98 -4.09 -0.53
CA CYS A 18 7.24 -3.34 -1.74
C CYS A 18 7.11 -1.81 -1.61
N GLY A 19 6.68 -1.29 -0.45
CA GLY A 19 6.38 0.13 -0.25
C GLY A 19 4.97 0.53 -0.71
N LEU A 20 4.23 -0.39 -1.34
CA LEU A 20 2.82 -0.21 -1.68
C LEU A 20 1.93 -0.36 -0.44
N TYR A 21 2.09 0.52 0.56
CA TYR A 21 1.48 0.45 1.89
C TYR A 21 0.02 -0.04 1.88
N CYS A 22 -0.30 -1.05 2.70
CA CYS A 22 -1.61 -1.68 2.67
C CYS A 22 -2.71 -0.76 3.21
N GLY A 23 -2.40 0.13 4.16
CA GLY A 23 -3.40 1.06 4.70
C GLY A 23 -4.03 1.97 3.63
N THR A 24 -3.34 2.20 2.51
CA THR A 24 -3.84 3.01 1.39
C THR A 24 -4.30 2.16 0.19
N CYS A 25 -4.27 0.83 0.32
CA CYS A 25 -4.73 -0.09 -0.71
C CYS A 25 -6.26 -0.17 -0.76
N GLY A 26 -6.85 0.03 -1.94
CA GLY A 26 -8.30 -0.06 -2.12
C GLY A 26 -8.91 -1.39 -1.69
N VAL A 27 -8.21 -2.52 -1.88
CA VAL A 27 -8.67 -3.85 -1.42
C VAL A 27 -8.76 -3.90 0.10
N TYR A 28 -7.70 -3.47 0.82
CA TYR A 28 -7.71 -3.43 2.28
C TYR A 28 -8.78 -2.47 2.81
N ILE A 29 -8.83 -1.24 2.30
CA ILE A 29 -9.80 -0.22 2.72
C ILE A 29 -11.23 -0.73 2.50
N SER A 30 -11.52 -1.37 1.36
CA SER A 30 -12.86 -1.91 1.09
C SER A 30 -13.28 -3.01 2.07
N ASN A 31 -12.32 -3.78 2.59
CA ASN A 31 -12.56 -4.81 3.58
C ASN A 31 -12.71 -4.21 4.99
N ARG A 32 -11.77 -3.34 5.40
CA ARG A 32 -11.78 -2.60 6.67
C ARG A 32 -13.08 -1.84 6.90
N ASP A 33 -13.55 -1.14 5.86
CA ASP A 33 -14.75 -0.30 5.94
C ASP A 33 -16.06 -1.08 5.72
N GLY A 34 -16.00 -2.40 5.50
CA GLY A 34 -17.18 -3.20 5.17
C GLY A 34 -17.86 -2.82 3.85
N ASN A 35 -17.15 -2.15 2.93
CA ASN A 35 -17.72 -1.55 1.73
C ASN A 35 -17.76 -2.55 0.56
N GLU A 36 -18.82 -3.35 0.49
CA GLU A 36 -19.02 -4.36 -0.56
C GLU A 36 -18.98 -3.77 -1.98
N LYS A 37 -19.64 -2.63 -2.22
CA LYS A 37 -19.64 -1.99 -3.54
C LYS A 37 -18.22 -1.62 -3.97
N PHE A 38 -17.41 -1.06 -3.08
CA PHE A 38 -16.02 -0.72 -3.40
C PHE A 38 -15.17 -1.99 -3.60
N ARG A 39 -15.39 -3.03 -2.80
CA ARG A 39 -14.72 -4.33 -2.96
C ARG A 39 -15.00 -4.95 -4.32
N GLN A 40 -16.25 -4.91 -4.79
CA GLN A 40 -16.61 -5.36 -6.14
C GLN A 40 -15.89 -4.56 -7.24
N VAL A 41 -15.79 -3.24 -7.09
CA VAL A 41 -15.03 -2.40 -8.04
C VAL A 41 -13.56 -2.81 -8.07
N MET A 42 -12.93 -3.06 -6.92
CA MET A 42 -11.55 -3.55 -6.85
C MET A 42 -11.42 -4.95 -7.46
N GLY A 43 -12.37 -5.85 -7.19
CA GLY A 43 -12.39 -7.20 -7.75
C GLY A 43 -12.46 -7.16 -9.28
N ASN A 44 -13.38 -6.38 -9.83
CA ASN A 44 -13.53 -6.20 -11.27
C ASN A 44 -12.29 -5.58 -11.93
N LEU A 45 -11.66 -4.60 -11.27
CA LEU A 45 -10.44 -3.94 -11.78
C LEU A 45 -9.29 -4.94 -11.97
N TYR A 46 -9.17 -5.92 -11.07
CA TYR A 46 -8.06 -6.86 -11.06
C TYR A 46 -8.45 -8.28 -11.51
N GLY A 47 -9.70 -8.51 -11.89
CA GLY A 47 -10.20 -9.81 -12.33
C GLY A 47 -10.33 -10.85 -11.21
N THR A 48 -10.61 -10.43 -9.98
CA THR A 48 -10.76 -11.31 -8.80
C THR A 48 -12.19 -11.34 -8.30
N LYS A 49 -12.65 -12.50 -7.81
CA LYS A 49 -13.99 -12.62 -7.20
C LYS A 49 -14.06 -11.83 -5.88
N PRO A 50 -15.25 -11.39 -5.42
CA PRO A 50 -15.38 -10.65 -4.15
C PRO A 50 -14.74 -11.37 -2.95
N GLU A 51 -14.91 -12.69 -2.84
CA GLU A 51 -14.31 -13.53 -1.81
C GLU A 51 -12.77 -13.59 -1.89
N GLU A 52 -12.21 -13.45 -3.09
CA GLU A 52 -10.76 -13.37 -3.32
C GLU A 52 -10.21 -11.96 -3.13
N THR A 53 -11.09 -10.97 -2.93
CA THR A 53 -10.81 -9.53 -2.79
C THR A 53 -10.97 -9.07 -1.34
N ARG A 54 -10.71 -9.97 -0.38
CA ARG A 54 -10.62 -9.67 1.06
C ARG A 54 -9.17 -9.66 1.49
N CYS A 55 -8.82 -8.75 2.40
CA CYS A 55 -7.45 -8.58 2.87
C CYS A 55 -7.41 -7.89 4.24
N LEU A 56 -6.52 -8.34 5.11
CA LEU A 56 -6.21 -7.72 6.40
C LEU A 56 -4.77 -7.17 6.48
N GLY A 57 -4.06 -7.11 5.36
CA GLY A 57 -2.66 -6.66 5.28
C GLY A 57 -1.75 -7.74 4.71
N CYS A 58 -0.79 -7.38 3.86
CA CYS A 58 0.01 -8.39 3.19
C CYS A 58 1.12 -9.00 4.09
N MET A 59 1.48 -8.36 5.20
CA MET A 59 2.51 -8.84 6.12
C MET A 59 1.94 -9.53 7.37
N GLN A 60 0.69 -9.98 7.33
CA GLN A 60 0.12 -10.88 8.34
C GLN A 60 1.04 -12.08 8.63
N PRO A 61 1.11 -12.56 9.88
CA PRO A 61 1.77 -13.83 10.21
C PRO A 61 1.25 -14.98 9.35
N ASP A 62 2.09 -16.00 9.13
CA ASP A 62 1.65 -17.21 8.45
C ASP A 62 1.07 -18.23 9.45
N PRO A 63 -0.03 -18.92 9.10
CA PRO A 63 -0.87 -18.68 7.93
C PRO A 63 -1.67 -17.37 8.07
N PRO A 64 -1.87 -16.60 6.98
CA PRO A 64 -2.62 -15.35 7.04
C PRO A 64 -4.10 -15.61 7.28
N ARG A 65 -4.78 -14.71 8.00
CA ARG A 65 -6.21 -14.79 8.26
C ARG A 65 -7.02 -14.58 6.98
N GLU A 66 -6.75 -13.47 6.29
CA GLU A 66 -7.41 -13.07 5.05
C GLU A 66 -6.41 -12.31 4.18
N LEU A 67 -6.01 -12.90 3.05
CA LEU A 67 -4.99 -12.31 2.18
C LEU A 67 -5.48 -12.24 0.75
N TYR A 68 -5.35 -11.06 0.15
CA TYR A 68 -5.73 -10.83 -1.25
C TYR A 68 -5.01 -11.81 -2.20
N SER A 69 -5.71 -12.32 -3.22
CA SER A 69 -5.18 -13.38 -4.11
C SER A 69 -3.82 -13.04 -4.73
N PHE A 70 -3.64 -11.84 -5.28
CA PHE A 70 -2.34 -11.42 -5.83
C PHE A 70 -1.23 -11.28 -4.78
N CYS A 71 -1.59 -11.04 -3.52
CA CYS A 71 -0.60 -11.01 -2.44
C CYS A 71 -0.21 -12.41 -1.95
N ARG A 72 -1.02 -13.45 -2.23
CA ARG A 72 -0.70 -14.86 -1.89
C ARG A 72 0.42 -15.42 -2.75
N SER A 73 0.56 -14.97 -4.00
CA SER A 73 1.59 -15.41 -4.96
C SER A 73 2.64 -14.33 -5.27
N CYS A 74 2.81 -13.37 -4.35
CA CYS A 74 3.69 -12.21 -4.57
C CYS A 74 5.17 -12.54 -4.32
N ALA A 75 5.95 -12.64 -5.40
CA ALA A 75 7.38 -12.93 -5.34
C ALA A 75 8.19 -11.93 -4.48
N ILE A 76 7.78 -10.66 -4.39
CA ILE A 76 8.45 -9.66 -3.53
C ILE A 76 8.27 -10.01 -2.05
N ARG A 77 7.06 -10.45 -1.67
CA ARG A 77 6.75 -10.85 -0.29
C ARG A 77 7.54 -12.09 0.09
N ASP A 78 7.60 -13.08 -0.80
CA ASP A 78 8.35 -14.32 -0.57
C ASP A 78 9.85 -14.03 -0.47
N CYS A 79 10.38 -13.16 -1.33
CA CYS A 79 11.79 -12.73 -1.29
C CYS A 79 12.15 -12.07 0.04
N VAL A 80 11.34 -11.09 0.49
CA VAL A 80 11.60 -10.36 1.74
C VAL A 80 11.58 -11.30 2.94
N ARG A 81 10.59 -12.20 3.02
CA ARG A 81 10.49 -13.19 4.10
C ARG A 81 11.61 -14.21 4.09
N GLY A 82 11.95 -14.76 2.92
CA GLY A 82 13.05 -15.71 2.76
C GLY A 82 14.41 -15.15 3.16
N ARG A 83 14.55 -13.81 3.16
CA ARG A 83 15.76 -13.11 3.61
C ARG A 83 15.72 -12.66 5.06
N GLY A 84 14.64 -12.93 5.80
CA GLY A 84 14.45 -12.44 7.17
C GLY A 84 14.22 -10.93 7.27
N PHE A 85 13.86 -10.29 6.16
CA PHE A 85 13.49 -8.88 6.13
C PHE A 85 11.98 -8.74 6.31
N TYR A 86 11.53 -7.54 6.66
CA TYR A 86 10.12 -7.16 6.64
C TYR A 86 9.78 -6.18 5.52
N SER A 87 10.76 -5.53 4.90
CA SER A 87 10.52 -4.66 3.74
C SER A 87 11.76 -4.48 2.86
N CYS A 88 11.54 -4.13 1.59
CA CYS A 88 12.60 -3.83 0.64
C CYS A 88 13.46 -2.63 1.04
N HIS A 89 13.00 -1.76 1.97
CA HIS A 89 13.83 -0.67 2.45
C HIS A 89 15.12 -1.18 3.13
N GLN A 90 15.09 -2.37 3.74
CA GLN A 90 16.24 -3.04 4.36
C GLN A 90 17.19 -3.71 3.33
N CYS A 91 16.79 -3.79 2.06
CA CYS A 91 17.53 -4.52 1.04
C CYS A 91 18.59 -3.64 0.37
N GLU A 92 19.87 -3.84 0.65
CA GLU A 92 20.98 -3.11 0.01
C GLU A 92 20.97 -3.20 -1.53
N ASN A 93 20.47 -4.31 -2.08
CA ASN A 93 20.37 -4.53 -3.53
C ASN A 93 19.17 -3.85 -4.20
N TRP A 94 18.34 -3.10 -3.45
CA TRP A 94 17.20 -2.38 -4.02
C TRP A 94 17.67 -1.08 -4.69
N PRO A 95 17.24 -0.77 -5.94
CA PRO A 95 16.23 -1.46 -6.74
C PRO A 95 16.74 -2.72 -7.47
N CYS A 96 16.13 -3.87 -7.16
CA CYS A 96 16.48 -5.19 -7.74
C CYS A 96 15.49 -5.61 -8.85
N ASP A 97 15.69 -6.80 -9.42
CA ASP A 97 14.89 -7.29 -10.55
C ASP A 97 13.42 -7.51 -10.20
N HIS A 98 13.09 -7.85 -8.95
CA HIS A 98 11.69 -7.91 -8.52
C HIS A 98 10.99 -6.54 -8.63
N PHE A 99 11.70 -5.43 -8.40
CA PHE A 99 11.18 -4.08 -8.60
C PHE A 99 11.13 -3.73 -10.09
N LYS A 100 12.23 -3.95 -10.82
CA LYS A 100 12.34 -3.59 -12.25
C LYS A 100 11.29 -4.30 -13.11
N ASN A 101 11.00 -5.56 -12.78
CA ASN A 101 10.05 -6.41 -13.50
C ASN A 101 8.62 -6.36 -12.93
N PHE A 102 8.34 -5.51 -11.93
CA PHE A 102 6.98 -5.38 -11.40
C PHE A 102 6.04 -4.90 -12.52
N PRO A 103 4.88 -5.54 -12.78
CA PRO A 103 4.16 -5.37 -14.05
C PRO A 103 3.51 -4.00 -14.23
N LEU A 104 3.14 -3.32 -13.15
CA LEU A 104 2.40 -2.05 -13.23
C LEU A 104 3.36 -0.87 -13.16
N ALA A 105 3.40 -0.04 -14.22
CA ALA A 105 4.26 1.14 -14.28
C ALA A 105 3.92 2.17 -13.18
N THR A 106 2.63 2.42 -12.92
CA THR A 106 2.16 3.21 -11.78
C THR A 106 2.66 2.63 -10.46
N GLY A 107 2.51 1.32 -10.27
CA GLY A 107 3.02 0.62 -9.09
C GLY A 107 4.53 0.79 -8.91
N ARG A 108 5.34 0.65 -9.98
CA ARG A 108 6.79 0.90 -9.92
C ARG A 108 7.12 2.32 -9.46
N ARG A 109 6.42 3.34 -9.95
CA ARG A 109 6.62 4.74 -9.50
C ARG A 109 6.34 4.91 -8.02
N VAL A 110 5.22 4.34 -7.53
CA VAL A 110 4.86 4.40 -6.11
C VAL A 110 5.86 3.64 -5.26
N MET A 111 6.26 2.43 -5.67
CA MET A 111 7.29 1.64 -4.98
C MET A 111 8.60 2.41 -4.86
N ASP A 112 9.05 3.06 -5.94
CA ASP A 112 10.30 3.83 -5.96
C ASP A 112 10.28 4.97 -4.93
N ARG A 113 9.23 5.81 -4.97
CA ARG A 113 9.03 6.90 -4.00
C ARG A 113 8.94 6.37 -2.57
N ALA A 114 8.06 5.39 -2.35
CA ALA A 114 7.71 4.93 -1.02
C ALA A 114 8.89 4.26 -0.32
N ILE A 115 9.68 3.42 -1.02
CA ILE A 115 10.85 2.77 -0.43
C ILE A 115 11.96 3.79 -0.12
N LYS A 116 12.18 4.79 -0.98
CA LYS A 116 13.14 5.88 -0.70
C LYS A 116 12.74 6.68 0.53
N SER A 117 11.48 7.12 0.60
CA SER A 117 10.92 7.82 1.77
C SER A 117 11.03 6.98 3.06
N TRP A 118 10.79 5.67 2.98
CA TRP A 118 10.94 4.79 4.13
C TRP A 118 12.39 4.75 4.65
N ARG A 119 13.37 4.63 3.74
CA ARG A 119 14.79 4.68 4.11
C ARG A 119 15.17 5.99 4.77
N GLU A 120 14.72 7.11 4.21
CA GLU A 120 14.98 8.45 4.76
C GLU A 120 14.44 8.57 6.19
N LYS A 121 13.18 8.20 6.41
CA LYS A 121 12.56 8.27 7.74
C LYS A 121 13.19 7.31 8.75
N VAL A 122 13.58 6.11 8.33
CA VAL A 122 14.30 5.16 9.20
C VAL A 122 15.71 5.66 9.53
N ALA A 123 16.40 6.30 8.58
CA ALA A 123 17.70 6.91 8.84
C ALA A 123 17.62 8.09 9.82
N GLU A 124 16.53 8.87 9.77
CA GLU A 124 16.31 10.04 10.63
C GLU A 124 15.81 9.65 12.03
N LEU A 125 14.84 8.73 12.11
CA LEU A 125 14.06 8.47 13.32
C LEU A 125 14.34 7.10 13.95
N GLY A 126 15.14 6.26 13.30
CA GLY A 126 15.34 4.85 13.66
C GLY A 126 14.26 3.93 13.07
N ASP A 127 14.51 2.61 13.13
CA ASP A 127 13.70 1.59 12.44
C ASP A 127 12.21 1.65 12.78
N GLU A 128 11.87 1.63 14.08
CA GLU A 128 10.48 1.57 14.52
C GLU A 128 9.75 2.89 14.28
N ALA A 129 10.25 3.99 14.84
CA ALA A 129 9.61 5.30 14.71
C ALA A 129 9.58 5.78 13.25
N GLY A 130 10.66 5.54 12.49
CA GLY A 130 10.73 5.86 11.07
C GLY A 130 9.73 5.06 10.23
N SER A 131 9.48 3.80 10.57
CA SER A 131 8.46 2.99 9.87
C SER A 131 7.03 3.45 10.15
N VAL A 132 6.72 3.83 11.38
CA VAL A 132 5.42 4.41 11.73
C VAL A 132 5.22 5.74 11.02
N GLU A 133 6.24 6.60 11.01
CA GLU A 133 6.21 7.89 10.35
C GLU A 133 6.13 7.76 8.82
N TRP A 134 6.76 6.72 8.26
CA TRP A 134 6.60 6.38 6.85
C TRP A 134 5.16 5.99 6.53
N ALA A 135 4.56 5.09 7.32
CA ALA A 135 3.17 4.67 7.15
C ALA A 135 2.20 5.85 7.26
N ARG A 136 2.42 6.75 8.23
CA ARG A 136 1.67 8.00 8.38
C ARG A 136 1.77 8.85 7.12
N SER A 137 2.98 9.11 6.63
CA SER A 137 3.20 9.95 5.44
C SER A 137 2.55 9.36 4.17
N GLU A 138 2.52 8.03 4.06
CA GLU A 138 1.83 7.36 2.97
C GLU A 138 0.32 7.59 3.08
N CYS A 139 -0.28 7.55 4.28
CA CYS A 139 -1.69 7.91 4.47
C CYS A 139 -1.98 9.39 4.20
N GLU A 140 -1.10 10.31 4.65
CA GLU A 140 -1.24 11.76 4.38
C GLU A 140 -1.33 12.03 2.89
N ARG A 141 -0.44 11.39 2.12
CA ARG A 141 -0.39 11.56 0.67
C ARG A 141 -1.73 11.31 -0.01
N TYR A 142 -2.49 10.28 0.40
CA TYR A 142 -3.76 9.94 -0.25
C TYR A 142 -4.94 10.70 0.36
N HIS A 143 -4.79 12.00 0.59
CA HIS A 143 -5.90 12.93 0.76
C HIS A 143 -6.07 13.77 -0.50
N CYS A 144 -7.30 14.13 -0.83
CA CYS A 144 -7.56 15.03 -1.94
C CYS A 144 -6.91 16.39 -1.67
N PRO A 145 -6.06 16.91 -2.57
CA PRO A 145 -5.36 18.19 -2.36
C PRO A 145 -6.29 19.41 -2.36
N ASP A 146 -7.54 19.24 -2.79
CA ASP A 146 -8.54 20.32 -2.87
C ASP A 146 -9.50 20.34 -1.68
N CYS A 147 -10.06 19.19 -1.32
CA CYS A 147 -11.07 19.11 -0.25
C CYS A 147 -10.63 18.31 0.99
N GLY A 148 -9.41 17.79 1.02
CA GLY A 148 -8.87 17.01 2.14
C GLY A 148 -9.51 15.64 2.34
N TYR A 149 -10.41 15.19 1.45
CA TYR A 149 -11.09 13.91 1.63
C TYR A 149 -10.14 12.71 1.46
N PRO A 150 -10.18 11.68 2.34
CA PRO A 150 -9.31 10.51 2.24
C PRO A 150 -9.63 9.66 1.01
N LEU A 151 -8.60 9.29 0.27
CA LEU A 151 -8.64 8.51 -0.97
C LEU A 151 -7.86 7.20 -0.78
N PHE A 152 -7.61 6.51 -1.89
CA PHE A 152 -6.84 5.28 -1.93
C PHE A 152 -5.79 5.38 -3.05
N ARG A 153 -4.75 4.57 -2.97
CA ARG A 153 -3.73 4.47 -4.02
C ARG A 153 -4.36 4.10 -5.35
N GLY A 154 -4.05 4.86 -6.40
CA GLY A 154 -4.62 4.72 -7.74
C GLY A 154 -5.91 5.52 -7.97
N ALA A 155 -6.37 6.31 -7.01
CA ALA A 155 -7.51 7.20 -7.21
C ALA A 155 -7.25 8.17 -8.37
N GLN A 156 -8.13 8.16 -9.38
CA GLN A 156 -8.05 9.07 -10.54
C GLN A 156 -8.86 10.36 -10.33
N ARG A 157 -9.97 10.26 -9.57
CA ARG A 157 -10.88 11.36 -9.28
C ARG A 157 -11.34 11.30 -7.83
N CYS A 158 -11.39 12.45 -7.15
CA CYS A 158 -11.87 12.53 -5.78
C CYS A 158 -13.37 12.17 -5.72
N ARG A 159 -13.74 11.22 -4.87
CA ARG A 159 -15.15 10.82 -4.73
C ARG A 159 -16.03 11.87 -4.06
N ASN A 160 -15.41 12.81 -3.33
CA ASN A 160 -16.09 13.92 -2.66
C ASN A 160 -16.28 15.12 -3.60
N CYS A 161 -15.22 15.87 -3.90
CA CYS A 161 -15.31 17.10 -4.70
C CYS A 161 -15.23 16.91 -6.23
N LYS A 162 -15.01 15.67 -6.70
CA LYS A 162 -14.93 15.31 -8.14
C LYS A 162 -13.73 15.87 -8.92
N ARG A 163 -12.78 16.56 -8.27
CA ARG A 163 -11.50 16.96 -8.88
C ARG A 163 -10.73 15.74 -9.40
N ASN A 164 -10.10 15.86 -10.56
CA ASN A 164 -9.12 14.90 -11.05
C ASN A 164 -7.84 15.00 -10.21
N VAL A 165 -7.37 13.87 -9.68
CA VAL A 165 -6.24 13.78 -8.74
C VAL A 165 -5.14 12.84 -9.21
N ALA A 166 -5.27 12.29 -10.43
CA ALA A 166 -4.32 11.34 -10.98
C ALA A 166 -2.90 11.90 -10.97
N ASP A 167 -2.68 13.08 -11.55
CA ASP A 167 -1.37 13.72 -11.66
C ASP A 167 -0.82 14.23 -10.31
N ASP A 168 -1.71 14.57 -9.37
CA ASP A 168 -1.32 14.93 -8.00
C ASP A 168 -0.82 13.69 -7.21
N LEU A 169 -1.31 12.49 -7.54
CA LEU A 169 -1.06 11.25 -6.78
C LEU A 169 -0.11 10.30 -7.50
N ASP A 170 -0.61 9.38 -8.32
CA ASP A 170 0.15 8.24 -8.86
C ASP A 170 0.35 8.32 -10.39
N GLY A 171 -0.18 9.37 -11.00
CA GLY A 171 -0.36 9.54 -12.44
C GLY A 171 -1.58 8.79 -12.98
N SER A 172 -1.83 8.95 -14.28
CA SER A 172 -2.82 8.15 -15.00
C SER A 172 -2.41 6.67 -15.08
N LEU A 173 -3.42 5.81 -15.14
CA LEU A 173 -3.29 4.36 -15.34
C LEU A 173 -2.90 4.02 -16.78
#